data_AF-A0A8B7VW90-F1
#
_entry.id   AF-A0A8B7VW90-F1
#
_cell.length_a   1.000
_cell.length_b   1.000
_cell.length_c   1.000
_cell.angle_alpha   90.00
_cell.angle_beta   90.00
_cell.angle_gamma   90.00
#
_symmetry.space_group_name_H-M   'P 1'
#
loop_
_entity.id
_entity.type
_entity.pdbx_description
1 polymer ?
#
loop_
_entity_poly.entity_id
_entity_poly.type
_entity_poly.pdbx_seq_one_letter_code
_entity_poly.pdbx_strand_id
1 'polypeptide(L)'
;MGLPRPQDLSLTMATGRVLLISLLVLSLQLGLSWDSDAHQKAPVATGEFWSKQTAEAGGTWRLPLGAHSLHARLRRALAGSCQLWSLTLPVAELGLGYTSEEKVIFRYCAGSCPRGARTQHGLTLALLRGQGRAHGGPCCRPTRYADVVFLDDRHHWQQLPQLSAAACGCG
;
A
#
# COMPACT_ATOMS: atom_id res chain seq x y z
N MET A 1 59.13 -28.84 -28.29
CA MET A 1 57.83 -28.32 -27.84
C MET A 1 57.64 -28.75 -26.39
N GLY A 2 58.05 -27.90 -25.45
CA GLY A 2 57.94 -28.20 -24.02
C GLY A 2 56.57 -27.76 -23.51
N LEU A 3 55.82 -28.67 -22.88
CA LEU A 3 54.58 -28.36 -22.19
C LEU A 3 54.88 -27.48 -20.94
N PRO A 4 54.11 -26.41 -20.69
CA PRO A 4 54.23 -25.63 -19.46
C PRO A 4 53.68 -26.41 -18.25
N ARG A 5 54.26 -26.16 -17.07
CA ARG A 5 53.98 -26.85 -15.80
C ARG A 5 52.64 -26.42 -15.17
N PRO A 6 52.00 -27.29 -14.36
CA PRO A 6 50.68 -27.05 -13.76
C PRO A 6 50.60 -25.94 -12.71
N GLN A 7 51.72 -25.29 -12.34
CA GLN A 7 51.76 -24.24 -11.31
C GLN A 7 51.45 -22.83 -11.85
N ASP A 8 51.47 -22.64 -13.17
CA ASP A 8 51.16 -21.34 -13.81
C ASP A 8 49.64 -21.06 -13.94
N LEU A 9 48.79 -22.08 -13.80
CA LEU A 9 47.32 -21.91 -13.87
C LEU A 9 46.69 -21.40 -12.57
N SER A 10 47.34 -21.62 -11.42
CA SER A 10 46.81 -21.16 -10.11
C SER A 10 47.01 -19.66 -9.87
N LEU A 11 48.01 -19.04 -10.50
CA LEU A 11 48.30 -17.61 -10.33
C LEU A 11 47.35 -16.71 -11.16
N THR A 12 46.84 -17.22 -12.28
CA THR A 12 45.93 -16.48 -13.20
C THR A 12 44.48 -16.46 -12.70
N MET A 13 44.02 -17.52 -12.03
CA MET A 13 42.67 -17.55 -11.45
C MET A 13 42.53 -16.66 -10.20
N ALA A 14 43.59 -16.55 -9.39
CA ALA A 14 43.59 -15.70 -8.20
C ALA A 14 43.61 -14.21 -8.55
N THR A 15 44.41 -13.82 -9.53
CA THR A 15 44.51 -12.43 -10.02
C THR A 15 43.24 -11.99 -10.77
N GLY A 16 42.62 -12.87 -11.54
CA GLY A 16 41.35 -12.59 -12.23
C GLY A 16 40.18 -12.29 -11.27
N ARG A 17 40.12 -13.00 -10.13
CA ARG A 17 39.11 -12.75 -9.09
C ARG A 17 39.31 -11.41 -8.38
N VAL A 18 40.56 -11.03 -8.11
CA VAL A 18 40.87 -9.73 -7.49
C VAL A 18 40.55 -8.57 -8.45
N LEU A 19 40.86 -8.71 -9.74
CA LEU A 19 40.51 -7.72 -10.77
C LEU A 19 38.99 -7.52 -10.93
N LEU A 20 38.21 -8.62 -10.94
CA LEU A 20 36.75 -8.56 -11.00
C LEU A 20 36.14 -7.87 -9.78
N ILE A 21 36.64 -8.17 -8.58
CA ILE A 21 36.17 -7.54 -7.34
C ILE A 21 36.53 -6.04 -7.34
N SER A 22 37.75 -5.67 -7.75
CA SER A 22 38.15 -4.27 -7.87
C SER A 22 37.31 -3.49 -8.88
N LEU A 23 36.97 -4.08 -10.03
CA LEU A 23 36.09 -3.46 -11.04
C LEU A 23 34.64 -3.31 -10.55
N LEU A 24 34.11 -4.28 -9.81
CA LEU A 24 32.78 -4.21 -9.18
C LEU A 24 32.72 -3.12 -8.11
N VAL A 25 33.77 -2.96 -7.30
CA VAL A 25 33.84 -1.88 -6.31
C VAL A 25 33.94 -0.52 -7.00
N LEU A 26 34.75 -0.39 -8.06
CA LEU A 26 34.89 0.86 -8.81
C LEU A 26 33.56 1.31 -9.45
N SER A 27 32.80 0.37 -10.02
CA SER A 27 31.47 0.67 -10.58
C SER A 27 30.44 1.06 -9.52
N LEU A 28 30.53 0.53 -8.30
CA LEU A 28 29.66 0.94 -7.18
C LEU A 28 29.96 2.37 -6.69
N GLN A 29 31.22 2.80 -6.74
CA GLN A 29 31.64 4.15 -6.33
C GLN A 29 31.29 5.21 -7.40
N LEU A 30 31.36 4.86 -8.69
CA LEU A 30 30.94 5.75 -9.78
C LEU A 30 29.41 5.89 -9.92
N GLY A 31 28.63 4.95 -9.38
CA GLY A 31 27.16 4.96 -9.43
C GLY A 31 26.46 5.85 -8.39
N LEU A 32 27.20 6.50 -7.49
CA LEU A 32 26.66 7.39 -6.45
C LEU A 32 26.78 8.89 -6.79
N SER A 33 27.19 9.23 -8.00
CA SER A 33 27.13 10.61 -8.52
C SER A 33 25.95 10.73 -9.49
N TRP A 34 24.75 10.91 -8.95
CA TRP A 34 23.63 11.51 -9.67
C TRP A 34 23.05 12.61 -8.78
N ASP A 35 23.79 13.71 -8.75
CA ASP A 35 23.30 15.00 -8.32
C ASP A 35 22.66 15.69 -9.54
N SER A 36 21.45 16.18 -9.36
CA SER A 36 20.83 17.13 -10.29
C SER A 36 19.83 17.97 -9.50
N ASP A 37 20.39 18.97 -8.82
CA ASP A 37 19.74 20.25 -8.57
C ASP A 37 19.07 20.76 -9.84
N ALA A 38 17.75 20.97 -9.78
CA ALA A 38 17.03 21.79 -10.73
C ALA A 38 16.11 22.73 -9.96
N HIS A 39 16.60 23.95 -9.78
CA HIS A 39 15.82 25.13 -9.44
C HIS A 39 14.56 25.23 -10.30
N GLN A 40 13.38 25.32 -9.67
CA GLN A 40 12.29 26.06 -10.28
C GLN A 40 11.50 26.85 -9.23
N LYS A 41 11.48 28.16 -9.46
CA LYS A 41 10.91 29.21 -8.62
C LYS A 41 9.49 29.55 -9.08
N ALA A 42 8.58 29.64 -8.09
CA ALA A 42 7.35 30.46 -8.01
C ALA A 42 6.14 30.07 -8.92
N PRO A 43 4.89 30.51 -8.58
CA PRO A 43 4.51 31.48 -7.55
C PRO A 43 3.47 31.02 -6.52
N VAL A 44 3.45 31.80 -5.44
CA VAL A 44 2.44 31.90 -4.39
C VAL A 44 1.09 32.31 -5.00
N ALA A 45 0.05 31.54 -4.72
CA ALA A 45 -1.33 31.95 -4.91
C ALA A 45 -2.05 31.85 -3.56
N THR A 46 -2.11 32.98 -2.87
CA THR A 46 -3.01 33.21 -1.73
C THR A 46 -4.43 33.14 -2.26
N GLY A 47 -5.17 32.11 -1.87
CA GLY A 47 -6.58 31.93 -2.19
C GLY A 47 -7.34 31.64 -0.91
N GLU A 48 -7.51 32.66 -0.08
CA GLU A 48 -8.55 32.67 0.95
C GLU A 48 -9.90 32.71 0.23
N PHE A 49 -10.59 31.57 0.18
CA PHE A 49 -11.94 31.48 -0.38
C PHE A 49 -12.89 31.02 0.71
N TRP A 50 -13.31 31.99 1.52
CA TRP A 50 -14.44 31.84 2.43
C TRP A 50 -15.72 31.84 1.58
N SER A 51 -16.24 30.65 1.29
CA SER A 51 -17.58 30.50 0.71
C SER A 51 -18.46 29.74 1.68
N LYS A 52 -19.21 30.54 2.43
CA LYS A 52 -20.39 30.15 3.20
C LYS A 52 -21.40 29.51 2.25
N GLN A 53 -21.71 28.24 2.45
CA GLN A 53 -22.88 27.60 1.83
C GLN A 53 -23.72 26.95 2.92
N THR A 54 -24.85 27.61 3.17
CA THR A 54 -26.04 27.09 3.84
C THR A 54 -26.60 25.91 3.07
N ALA A 55 -26.86 24.82 3.77
CA ALA A 55 -27.50 23.63 3.25
C ALA A 55 -29.01 23.85 3.09
N GLU A 56 -29.54 23.50 1.92
CA GLU A 56 -30.97 23.23 1.69
C GLU A 56 -31.06 21.82 1.11
N ALA A 57 -31.96 21.03 1.71
CA ALA A 57 -32.05 19.59 1.55
C ALA A 57 -32.91 19.19 0.35
N GLY A 58 -32.53 18.08 -0.30
CA GLY A 58 -33.43 17.30 -1.16
C GLY A 58 -32.96 17.16 -2.60
N GLY A 59 -32.31 16.04 -2.91
CA GLY A 59 -32.06 15.64 -4.30
C GLY A 59 -31.02 14.54 -4.44
N THR A 60 -31.44 13.41 -4.99
CA THR A 60 -30.69 12.32 -5.63
C THR A 60 -29.17 12.55 -5.72
N TRP A 61 -28.40 11.74 -4.98
CA TRP A 61 -26.93 11.77 -4.95
C TRP A 61 -26.32 11.67 -6.36
N ARG A 62 -26.08 12.82 -7.00
CA ARG A 62 -25.17 12.92 -8.14
C ARG A 62 -23.80 13.27 -7.59
N LEU A 63 -22.90 12.29 -7.66
CA LEU A 63 -21.51 12.41 -7.20
C LEU A 63 -20.82 13.60 -7.91
N PRO A 64 -20.15 14.50 -7.17
CA PRO A 64 -19.48 15.67 -7.76
C PRO A 64 -18.42 15.27 -8.80
N LEU A 65 -18.14 16.12 -9.79
CA LEU A 65 -17.19 15.87 -10.90
C LEU A 65 -15.74 15.55 -10.45
N GLY A 66 -15.39 15.73 -9.17
CA GLY A 66 -14.14 15.25 -8.56
C GLY A 66 -14.11 13.76 -8.17
N ALA A 67 -15.28 13.12 -8.09
CA ALA A 67 -15.44 11.72 -7.69
C ALA A 67 -14.88 10.74 -8.72
N HIS A 68 -14.83 11.09 -10.02
CA HIS A 68 -14.21 10.24 -11.03
C HIS A 68 -12.72 10.01 -10.78
N SER A 69 -12.01 11.04 -10.32
CA SER A 69 -10.58 10.94 -9.98
C SER A 69 -10.35 10.11 -8.70
N LEU A 70 -11.23 10.27 -7.71
CA LEU A 70 -11.19 9.55 -6.43
C LEU A 70 -11.56 8.08 -6.63
N HIS A 71 -12.58 7.82 -7.45
CA HIS A 71 -12.98 6.49 -7.89
C HIS A 71 -11.91 5.82 -8.76
N ALA A 72 -11.22 6.56 -9.63
CA ALA A 72 -10.08 6.02 -10.38
C ALA A 72 -8.87 5.72 -9.49
N ARG A 73 -8.60 6.53 -8.45
CA ARG A 73 -7.57 6.24 -7.43
C ARG A 73 -7.95 5.04 -6.59
N LEU A 74 -9.21 4.92 -6.15
CA LEU A 74 -9.75 3.76 -5.45
C LEU A 74 -9.65 2.49 -6.32
N ARG A 75 -10.01 2.57 -7.61
CA ARG A 75 -9.86 1.44 -8.55
C ARG A 75 -8.40 1.03 -8.73
N ARG A 76 -7.46 1.97 -8.77
CA ARG A 76 -6.02 1.66 -8.81
C ARG A 76 -5.50 1.08 -7.49
N ALA A 77 -5.99 1.55 -6.34
CA ALA A 77 -5.70 0.94 -5.05
C ALA A 77 -6.22 -0.50 -4.96
N LEU A 78 -7.42 -0.78 -5.50
CA LEU A 78 -7.97 -2.14 -5.63
C LEU A 78 -7.19 -3.04 -6.61
N ALA A 79 -6.42 -2.46 -7.53
CA ALA A 79 -5.60 -3.21 -8.48
C ALA A 79 -4.27 -3.72 -7.87
N GLY A 80 -3.86 -3.20 -6.70
CA GLY A 80 -2.69 -3.71 -5.95
C GLY A 80 -2.95 -5.05 -5.26
N SER A 81 -1.91 -5.67 -4.70
CA SER A 81 -2.08 -6.86 -3.86
C SER A 81 -2.88 -6.56 -2.59
N CYS A 82 -3.49 -7.59 -2.00
CA CYS A 82 -4.18 -7.47 -0.71
C CYS A 82 -3.25 -6.91 0.36
N GLN A 83 -3.59 -5.74 0.88
CA GLN A 83 -2.75 -5.01 1.83
C GLN A 83 -3.59 -4.19 2.81
N LEU A 84 -2.92 -3.73 3.86
CA LEU A 84 -3.49 -2.87 4.89
C LEU A 84 -3.38 -1.40 4.46
N TRP A 85 -4.52 -0.71 4.47
CA TRP A 85 -4.64 0.70 4.17
C TRP A 85 -4.95 1.48 5.43
N SER A 86 -4.61 2.76 5.45
CA SER A 86 -4.80 3.65 6.59
C SER A 86 -5.47 4.95 6.14
N LEU A 87 -6.47 5.39 6.89
CA LEU A 87 -7.17 6.65 6.69
C LEU A 87 -7.22 7.38 8.04
N THR A 88 -6.96 8.68 8.02
CA THR A 88 -7.23 9.55 9.16
C THR A 88 -8.54 10.25 8.90
N LEU A 89 -9.55 9.99 9.73
CA LEU A 89 -10.87 10.61 9.61
C LEU A 89 -11.41 11.07 10.96
N PRO A 90 -12.30 12.08 10.98
CA PRO A 90 -13.05 12.46 12.17
C PRO A 90 -13.83 11.27 12.76
N VAL A 91 -14.00 11.25 14.08
CA VAL A 91 -14.81 10.22 14.76
C VAL A 91 -16.25 10.19 14.24
N ALA A 92 -16.83 11.36 13.94
CA ALA A 92 -18.18 11.46 13.39
C ALA A 92 -18.35 10.70 12.05
N GLU A 93 -17.29 10.62 11.23
CA GLU A 93 -17.31 9.91 9.94
C GLU A 93 -17.26 8.38 10.08
N LEU A 94 -16.99 7.85 11.29
CA LEU A 94 -17.12 6.42 11.56
C LEU A 94 -18.60 5.96 11.50
N GLY A 95 -19.56 6.88 11.65
CA GLY A 95 -20.99 6.58 11.56
C GLY A 95 -21.53 5.75 12.74
N LEU A 96 -20.85 5.77 13.89
CA LEU A 96 -21.21 4.99 15.08
C LEU A 96 -22.00 5.79 16.14
N GLY A 97 -22.35 7.05 15.84
CA GLY A 97 -23.17 7.89 16.73
C GLY A 97 -22.39 8.60 17.85
N TYR A 98 -21.06 8.55 17.84
CA TYR A 98 -20.22 9.34 18.73
C TYR A 98 -20.06 10.77 18.23
N THR A 99 -20.13 11.74 19.15
CA THR A 99 -19.78 13.13 18.90
C THR A 99 -18.40 13.40 19.52
N SER A 100 -17.45 13.78 18.68
CA SER A 100 -16.08 14.08 19.06
C SER A 100 -15.43 14.89 17.94
N GLU A 101 -14.71 15.94 18.33
CA GLU A 101 -13.84 16.72 17.43
C GLU A 101 -12.51 15.99 17.10
N GLU A 102 -12.26 14.82 17.70
CA GLU A 102 -11.03 14.07 17.50
C GLU A 102 -10.99 13.36 16.13
N LYS A 103 -9.77 13.13 15.64
CA LYS A 103 -9.50 12.34 14.44
C LYS A 103 -8.80 11.04 14.82
N VAL A 104 -9.25 9.94 14.24
CA VAL A 104 -8.68 8.63 14.48
C VAL A 104 -8.06 8.05 13.21
N ILE A 105 -7.10 7.14 13.40
CA ILE A 105 -6.54 6.34 12.33
C ILE A 105 -7.36 5.06 12.19
N PHE A 106 -8.16 4.97 11.13
CA PHE A 106 -8.87 3.76 10.75
C PHE A 106 -8.09 3.01 9.68
N ARG A 107 -7.88 1.72 9.91
CA ARG A 107 -7.20 0.84 8.96
C ARG A 107 -8.17 -0.18 8.41
N TYR A 108 -8.03 -0.48 7.11
CA TYR A 108 -8.91 -1.40 6.40
C TYR A 108 -8.13 -2.25 5.39
N CYS A 109 -8.72 -3.37 4.96
CA CYS A 109 -8.10 -4.28 4.00
C CYS A 109 -8.71 -4.08 2.61
N ALA A 110 -7.85 -3.88 1.61
CA ALA A 110 -8.26 -3.79 0.22
C ALA A 110 -7.14 -4.23 -0.72
N GLY A 111 -7.53 -4.62 -1.94
CA GLY A 111 -6.63 -5.11 -2.97
C GLY A 111 -7.10 -6.45 -3.53
N SER A 112 -6.31 -6.98 -4.45
CA SER A 112 -6.56 -8.22 -5.17
C SER A 112 -5.90 -9.41 -4.49
N CYS A 113 -6.60 -10.54 -4.46
CA CYS A 113 -6.08 -11.81 -4.01
C CYS A 113 -5.78 -12.73 -5.21
N PRO A 114 -4.59 -13.36 -5.27
CA PRO A 114 -4.29 -14.30 -6.32
C PRO A 114 -5.29 -15.46 -6.27
N ARG A 115 -5.79 -15.87 -7.43
CA ARG A 115 -6.71 -17.02 -7.54
C ARG A 115 -5.99 -18.36 -7.32
N GLY A 116 -4.66 -18.36 -7.38
CA GLY A 116 -3.80 -19.50 -7.11
C GLY A 116 -3.55 -19.69 -5.62
N ALA A 117 -3.68 -20.92 -5.15
CA ALA A 117 -3.61 -21.23 -3.73
C ALA A 117 -2.26 -21.78 -3.32
N ARG A 118 -1.82 -21.37 -2.12
CA ARG A 118 -0.75 -22.04 -1.37
C ARG A 118 -1.26 -23.16 -0.47
N THR A 119 -2.57 -23.46 -0.50
CA THR A 119 -3.23 -24.47 0.34
C THR A 119 -3.96 -25.51 -0.50
N GLN A 120 -4.12 -26.73 0.03
CA GLN A 120 -4.85 -27.81 -0.64
C GLN A 120 -6.30 -27.42 -0.97
N HIS A 121 -6.99 -26.75 -0.04
CA HIS A 121 -8.34 -26.26 -0.26
C HIS A 121 -8.41 -25.31 -1.45
N GLY A 122 -7.53 -24.30 -1.49
CA GLY A 122 -7.58 -23.33 -2.58
C GLY A 122 -7.14 -23.92 -3.92
N LEU A 123 -6.27 -24.94 -3.95
CA LEU A 123 -5.88 -25.64 -5.18
C LEU A 123 -7.09 -26.40 -5.74
N THR A 124 -7.79 -27.13 -4.88
CA THR A 124 -9.04 -27.83 -5.23
C THR A 124 -10.08 -26.84 -5.74
N LEU A 125 -10.25 -25.72 -5.06
CA LEU A 125 -11.22 -24.70 -5.44
C LEU A 125 -10.84 -24.02 -6.77
N ALA A 126 -9.56 -23.78 -7.05
CA ALA A 126 -9.08 -23.27 -8.33
C ALA A 126 -9.39 -24.26 -9.47
N LEU A 127 -9.20 -25.56 -9.26
CA LEU A 127 -9.57 -26.60 -10.22
C LEU A 127 -11.08 -26.61 -10.49
N LEU A 128 -11.90 -26.63 -9.45
CA LEU A 128 -13.36 -26.63 -9.58
C LEU A 128 -13.89 -25.38 -10.30
N ARG A 129 -13.24 -24.23 -10.11
CA ARG A 129 -13.54 -22.99 -10.84
C ARG A 129 -13.17 -23.09 -12.32
N GLY A 130 -12.02 -23.69 -12.64
CA GLY A 130 -11.62 -23.97 -14.03
C GLY A 130 -12.60 -24.89 -14.76
N GLN A 131 -13.31 -25.75 -14.01
CA GLN A 131 -14.38 -26.62 -14.50
C GLN A 131 -15.77 -25.95 -14.53
N GLY A 132 -15.90 -24.70 -14.07
CA GLY A 132 -17.20 -24.03 -13.93
C GLY A 132 -18.11 -24.61 -12.84
N ARG A 133 -17.57 -25.45 -11.94
CA ARG A 133 -18.32 -26.12 -10.85
C ARG A 133 -18.32 -25.35 -9.54
N ALA A 134 -17.52 -24.29 -9.46
CA ALA A 134 -17.46 -23.39 -8.32
C ALA A 134 -17.28 -21.94 -8.81
N HIS A 135 -17.81 -21.00 -8.03
CA HIS A 135 -17.73 -19.56 -8.31
C HIS A 135 -17.01 -18.81 -7.18
N GLY A 136 -16.85 -17.50 -7.35
CA GLY A 136 -16.16 -16.63 -6.39
C GLY A 136 -14.64 -16.76 -6.43
N GLY A 137 -13.98 -16.07 -5.51
CA GLY A 137 -12.52 -16.00 -5.36
C GLY A 137 -12.16 -15.76 -3.89
N PRO A 138 -10.88 -15.94 -3.49
CA PRO A 138 -10.45 -15.42 -2.19
C PRO A 138 -10.68 -13.90 -2.13
N CYS A 139 -11.15 -13.42 -0.98
CA CYS A 139 -11.35 -11.99 -0.72
C CYS A 139 -10.24 -11.46 0.19
N CYS A 140 -9.85 -10.20 -0.01
CA CYS A 140 -8.96 -9.51 0.93
C CYS A 140 -9.77 -9.10 2.16
N ARG A 141 -9.47 -9.67 3.33
CA ARG A 141 -10.20 -9.42 4.58
C ARG A 141 -9.25 -9.22 5.76
N PRO A 142 -9.69 -8.53 6.84
CA PRO A 142 -8.93 -8.47 8.08
C PRO A 142 -8.72 -9.87 8.66
N THR A 143 -7.50 -10.14 9.14
CA THR A 143 -7.17 -11.36 9.89
C THR A 143 -6.92 -11.07 11.37
N ARG A 144 -6.72 -9.80 11.71
CA ARG A 144 -6.60 -9.29 13.08
C ARG A 144 -7.18 -7.89 13.15
N TYR A 145 -7.59 -7.49 14.35
CA TYR A 145 -8.15 -6.19 14.64
C TYR A 145 -7.38 -5.51 15.78
N ALA A 146 -7.46 -4.18 15.81
CA ALA A 146 -6.95 -3.31 16.84
C ALA A 146 -8.06 -2.38 17.32
N ASP A 147 -7.93 -1.96 18.57
CA ASP A 147 -8.86 -1.04 19.21
C ASP A 147 -8.61 0.40 18.75
N VAL A 148 -9.66 1.21 18.78
CA VAL A 148 -9.58 2.66 18.55
C VAL A 148 -10.01 3.36 19.82
N VAL A 149 -9.21 4.33 20.28
CA VAL A 149 -9.47 5.11 21.50
C VAL A 149 -9.45 6.59 21.14
N PHE A 150 -10.40 7.35 21.67
CA PHE A 150 -10.52 8.80 21.50
C PHE A 150 -11.27 9.41 22.69
N LEU A 151 -11.21 10.73 22.82
CA LEU A 151 -11.95 11.51 23.79
C LEU A 151 -13.23 12.07 23.14
N ASP A 152 -14.38 11.89 23.80
CA ASP A 152 -15.63 12.49 23.35
C ASP A 152 -15.80 13.95 23.82
N ASP A 153 -16.82 14.64 23.30
CA ASP A 153 -17.10 16.04 23.65
C ASP A 153 -17.49 16.24 25.14
N ARG A 154 -17.85 15.15 25.83
CA ARG A 154 -18.13 15.14 27.27
C ARG A 154 -16.87 14.89 28.09
N HIS A 155 -15.70 14.86 27.46
CA HIS A 155 -14.41 14.59 28.07
C HIS A 155 -14.31 13.17 28.67
N HIS A 156 -15.02 12.21 28.09
CA HIS A 156 -14.88 10.80 28.45
C HIS A 156 -14.06 10.06 27.41
N TRP A 157 -13.15 9.20 27.89
CA TRP A 157 -12.42 8.28 27.03
C TRP A 157 -13.36 7.19 26.52
N GLN A 158 -13.45 7.08 25.21
CA GLN A 158 -14.18 6.03 24.51
C GLN A 158 -13.17 5.03 23.94
N GLN A 159 -13.46 3.73 24.12
CA GLN A 159 -12.67 2.64 23.52
C GLN A 159 -13.60 1.79 22.67
N LEU A 160 -13.25 1.65 21.40
CA LEU A 160 -13.96 0.83 20.43
C LEU A 160 -13.12 -0.42 20.13
N PRO A 161 -13.42 -1.55 20.80
CA PRO A 161 -12.64 -2.76 20.64
C PRO A 161 -12.80 -3.35 19.24
N GLN A 162 -11.69 -3.84 18.69
CA GLN A 162 -11.64 -4.51 17.39
C GLN A 162 -12.25 -3.74 16.20
N LEU A 163 -12.27 -2.41 16.26
CA LEU A 163 -12.84 -1.60 15.18
C LEU A 163 -11.94 -1.57 13.94
N SER A 164 -10.62 -1.43 14.11
CA SER A 164 -9.67 -1.13 13.04
C SER A 164 -8.90 -2.37 12.61
N ALA A 165 -8.65 -2.58 11.32
CA ALA A 165 -7.87 -3.73 10.87
C ALA A 165 -6.40 -3.62 11.31
N ALA A 166 -5.82 -4.70 11.82
CA ALA A 166 -4.41 -4.78 12.21
C ALA A 166 -3.57 -5.65 11.26
N ALA A 167 -4.20 -6.53 10.50
CA ALA A 167 -3.55 -7.35 9.49
C ALA A 167 -4.56 -7.77 8.41
N CYS A 168 -4.08 -8.03 7.20
CA CYS A 168 -4.90 -8.47 6.07
C CYS A 168 -4.45 -9.83 5.55
N GLY A 169 -5.39 -10.58 4.98
CA GLY A 169 -5.12 -11.86 4.34
C GLY A 169 -6.14 -12.18 3.25
N CYS A 170 -5.78 -13.16 2.43
CA CYS A 170 -6.65 -13.71 1.39
C CYS A 170 -7.29 -15.00 1.90
N GLY A 171 -8.63 -15.08 1.87
CA GLY A 171 -9.41 -16.24 2.31
C GLY A 171 -10.82 -16.27 1.75
#